data_AF-A0A101J3Q8-F1
#
_entry.id   AF-A0A101J3Q8-F1
#
_cell.length_a   1.000
_cell.length_b   1.000
_cell.length_c   1.000
_cell.angle_alpha   90.00
_cell.angle_beta   90.00
_cell.angle_gamma   90.00
#
_symmetry.space_group_name_H-M   'P 1'
#
loop_
_entity.id
_entity.type
_entity.pdbx_description
1 polymer ?
#
loop_
_entity_poly.entity_id
_entity_poly.type
_entity_poly.pdbx_seq_one_letter_code
_entity_poly.pdbx_strand_id
1 'polypeptide(L)'
;EKITPCSFERIYFSRGSDYDIYRERKKLGELLVPRIIEAIDDDFDNTVFSFIPNTAEVAYYGMQQGLEDHFNHRKAQIILERGSSLSREEIDGILSKRVRSEKVAIKDIKLRTFIAQGKTRNDLAAHVYDVTYGSLRRGKDNLVIIDDSIVRGTTLKQSIIKILDRLDPKKIIIVSSSPQIRYPDCYGIDMSRMSEFIAFKAAIALLKERGMQQVIDEVYRKSVAQKYKPKEAIINHVKEIYAPFTDEEISNKIAEMLTTPDIKAKVQIVFQRIEDLHKACPGNSGDWYFSGNYPTPGGNRLVNNAFINYIEGAEHGAQQLTLNFKYEQND
;
A
#
# COMPACT_ATOMS: atom_id res chain seq x y z
N GLU A 1 -15.66 -1.02 -27.90
CA GLU A 1 -15.13 -1.38 -26.57
C GLU A 1 -15.35 -0.21 -25.61
N LYS A 2 -15.70 -0.48 -24.35
CA LYS A 2 -15.80 0.56 -23.32
C LYS A 2 -14.38 0.88 -22.85
N ILE A 3 -13.88 2.08 -23.18
CA ILE A 3 -12.59 2.55 -22.67
C ILE A 3 -12.68 2.61 -21.15
N THR A 4 -11.74 1.95 -20.47
CA THR A 4 -11.68 1.91 -19.00
C THR A 4 -10.34 2.51 -18.55
N PRO A 5 -10.27 3.83 -18.30
CA PRO A 5 -9.01 4.50 -18.01
C PRO A 5 -8.39 4.04 -16.68
N CYS A 6 -7.07 3.89 -16.65
CA CYS A 6 -6.32 3.39 -15.50
C CYS A 6 -6.49 4.31 -14.28
N SER A 7 -6.89 3.73 -13.13
CA SER A 7 -6.98 4.46 -11.85
C SER A 7 -5.61 4.67 -11.21
N PHE A 8 -4.65 3.77 -11.44
CA PHE A 8 -3.30 3.84 -10.88
C PHE A 8 -2.49 5.05 -11.39
N GLU A 9 -2.81 5.54 -12.59
CA GLU A 9 -2.30 6.82 -13.11
C GLU A 9 -2.61 7.99 -12.17
N ARG A 10 -3.84 8.03 -11.65
CA ARG A 10 -4.32 9.10 -10.77
C ARG A 10 -3.73 8.98 -9.37
N ILE A 11 -3.51 7.75 -8.90
CA ILE A 11 -2.87 7.46 -7.61
C ILE A 11 -1.40 7.90 -7.61
N TYR A 12 -0.61 7.49 -8.62
CA TYR A 12 0.85 7.58 -8.55
C TYR A 12 1.54 8.14 -9.80
N PHE A 13 1.30 7.58 -11.00
CA PHE A 13 2.15 7.85 -12.17
C PHE A 13 2.01 9.24 -12.77
N SER A 14 0.80 9.81 -12.77
CA SER A 14 0.58 11.12 -13.34
C SER A 14 1.11 12.25 -12.43
N ARG A 15 1.31 13.44 -13.00
CA ARG A 15 1.86 14.59 -12.26
C ARG A 15 0.85 15.09 -11.24
N GLY A 16 1.25 15.13 -9.97
CA GLY A 16 0.38 15.59 -8.88
C GLY A 16 0.02 17.08 -8.93
N SER A 17 0.69 17.87 -9.78
CA SER A 17 0.41 19.29 -10.00
C SER A 17 -0.77 19.54 -10.95
N ASP A 18 -1.22 18.53 -11.68
CA ASP A 18 -2.35 18.67 -12.59
C ASP A 18 -3.65 18.84 -11.78
N TYR A 19 -4.50 19.80 -12.18
CA TYR A 19 -5.65 20.26 -11.38
C TYR A 19 -6.56 19.11 -10.91
N ASP A 20 -6.97 18.23 -11.82
CA ASP A 20 -7.86 17.11 -11.49
C ASP A 20 -7.16 16.08 -10.59
N ILE A 21 -5.91 15.73 -10.90
CA ILE A 21 -5.13 14.73 -10.15
C ILE A 21 -4.87 15.22 -8.72
N TYR A 22 -4.59 16.51 -8.54
CA TYR A 22 -4.44 17.09 -7.22
C TYR A 22 -5.71 16.91 -6.38
N ARG A 23 -6.88 17.21 -6.94
CA ARG A 23 -8.17 17.07 -6.26
C ARG A 23 -8.51 15.62 -5.95
N GLU A 24 -8.28 14.72 -6.90
CA GLU A 24 -8.51 13.29 -6.72
C GLU A 24 -7.60 12.69 -5.65
N ARG A 25 -6.30 13.03 -5.64
CA ARG A 25 -5.36 12.59 -4.59
C ARG A 25 -5.74 13.12 -3.22
N LYS A 26 -6.16 14.38 -3.13
CA LYS A 26 -6.74 14.90 -1.87
C LYS A 26 -7.95 14.08 -1.44
N LYS A 27 -8.86 13.77 -2.37
CA LYS A 27 -10.05 12.98 -2.06
C LYS A 27 -9.70 11.56 -1.60
N LEU A 28 -8.67 10.93 -2.18
CA LEU A 28 -8.15 9.64 -1.72
C LEU A 28 -7.72 9.70 -0.24
N GLY A 29 -7.01 10.76 0.15
CA GLY A 29 -6.64 10.98 1.55
C GLY A 29 -7.82 11.18 2.48
N GLU A 30 -8.78 12.01 2.08
CA GLU A 30 -9.98 12.30 2.86
C GLU A 30 -10.82 11.03 3.13
N LEU A 31 -10.97 10.16 2.12
CA LEU A 31 -11.78 8.94 2.25
C LEU A 31 -11.15 7.87 3.17
N LEU A 32 -9.87 7.98 3.50
CA LEU A 32 -9.21 7.09 4.46
C LEU A 32 -9.55 7.42 5.92
N VAL A 33 -10.02 8.63 6.21
CA VAL A 33 -10.19 9.17 7.56
C VAL A 33 -11.01 8.26 8.49
N PRO A 34 -12.17 7.70 8.09
CA PRO A 34 -12.94 6.83 8.97
C PRO A 34 -12.14 5.61 9.46
N ARG A 35 -11.36 4.97 8.57
CA ARG A 35 -10.54 3.81 8.92
C ARG A 35 -9.33 4.18 9.77
N ILE A 36 -8.79 5.38 9.57
CA ILE A 36 -7.69 5.90 10.39
C ILE A 36 -8.18 6.13 11.82
N ILE A 37 -9.35 6.77 11.99
CA ILE A 37 -9.96 7.01 13.30
C ILE A 37 -10.19 5.69 14.04
N GLU A 38 -10.74 4.69 13.36
CA GLU A 38 -10.88 3.33 13.90
C GLU A 38 -9.53 2.74 14.29
N ALA A 39 -8.50 2.85 13.43
CA ALA A 39 -7.18 2.30 13.71
C ALA A 39 -6.43 2.96 14.89
N ILE A 40 -6.79 4.19 15.26
CA ILE A 40 -6.23 4.90 16.42
C ILE A 40 -7.16 4.89 17.63
N ASP A 41 -8.30 4.21 17.55
CA ASP A 41 -9.32 4.20 18.61
C ASP A 41 -9.79 5.63 19.01
N ASP A 42 -9.91 6.54 18.03
CA ASP A 42 -10.21 7.98 18.24
C ASP A 42 -9.18 8.73 19.13
N ASP A 43 -7.98 8.17 19.36
CA ASP A 43 -6.93 8.74 20.23
C ASP A 43 -6.08 9.81 19.51
N PHE A 44 -6.67 10.97 19.27
CA PHE A 44 -5.96 12.13 18.69
C PHE A 44 -4.92 12.73 19.63
N ASP A 45 -5.13 12.65 20.95
CA ASP A 45 -4.22 13.24 21.94
C ASP A 45 -2.85 12.53 21.97
N ASN A 46 -2.81 11.24 21.60
CA ASN A 46 -1.60 10.44 21.51
C ASN A 46 -1.31 9.92 20.09
N THR A 47 -1.70 10.66 19.06
CA THR A 47 -1.37 10.29 17.67
C THR A 47 -0.66 11.44 16.97
N VAL A 48 0.41 11.10 16.25
CA VAL A 48 1.11 11.99 15.31
C VAL A 48 0.85 11.51 13.89
N PHE A 49 0.44 12.44 13.02
CA PHE A 49 0.19 12.18 11.61
C PHE A 49 1.35 12.70 10.75
N SER A 50 1.76 11.90 9.76
CA SER A 50 2.84 12.23 8.82
C SER A 50 2.59 11.55 7.47
N PHE A 51 3.50 11.76 6.52
CA PHE A 51 3.53 11.08 5.22
C PHE A 51 4.95 10.60 4.87
N ILE A 52 5.03 9.68 3.91
CA ILE A 52 6.29 9.28 3.26
C ILE A 52 6.50 10.16 2.03
N PRO A 53 7.60 10.95 1.97
CA PRO A 53 7.84 11.81 0.82
C PRO A 53 8.13 11.02 -0.48
N ASN A 54 7.70 11.48 -1.66
CA ASN A 54 7.09 12.79 -1.93
C ASN A 54 5.62 12.68 -2.41
N THR A 55 5.29 11.64 -3.17
CA THR A 55 4.01 11.55 -3.90
C THR A 55 2.79 11.50 -2.97
N ALA A 56 2.94 10.93 -1.77
CA ALA A 56 1.86 10.83 -0.79
C ALA A 56 1.44 12.18 -0.17
N GLU A 57 2.20 13.26 -0.36
CA GLU A 57 1.95 14.58 0.25
C GLU A 57 0.56 15.14 -0.07
N VAL A 58 0.09 15.00 -1.32
CA VAL A 58 -1.24 15.53 -1.71
C VAL A 58 -2.37 14.74 -1.01
N ALA A 59 -2.23 13.42 -0.93
CA ALA A 59 -3.17 12.58 -0.19
C ALA A 59 -3.11 12.90 1.30
N TYR A 60 -1.92 13.15 1.85
CA TYR A 60 -1.75 13.58 3.22
C TYR A 60 -2.52 14.87 3.54
N TYR A 61 -2.49 15.88 2.66
CA TYR A 61 -3.27 17.10 2.89
C TYR A 61 -4.78 16.86 2.90
N GLY A 62 -5.28 15.95 2.05
CA GLY A 62 -6.68 15.55 2.09
C GLY A 62 -7.05 14.80 3.37
N MET A 63 -6.18 13.90 3.80
CA MET A 63 -6.31 13.17 5.07
C MET A 63 -6.32 14.12 6.26
N GLN A 64 -5.38 15.08 6.32
CA GLN A 64 -5.29 16.06 7.39
C GLN A 64 -6.57 16.90 7.49
N GLN A 65 -7.10 17.37 6.36
CA GLN A 65 -8.35 18.13 6.34
C GLN A 65 -9.53 17.33 6.91
N GLY A 66 -9.71 16.07 6.46
CA GLY A 66 -10.79 15.25 6.98
C GLY A 66 -10.62 14.88 8.46
N LEU A 67 -9.38 14.70 8.93
CA LEU A 67 -9.08 14.50 10.36
C LEU A 67 -9.42 15.75 11.18
N GLU A 68 -9.04 16.94 10.70
CA GLU A 68 -9.38 18.21 11.34
C GLU A 68 -10.89 18.43 11.40
N ASP A 69 -11.61 18.11 10.34
CA ASP A 69 -13.07 18.19 10.30
C ASP A 69 -13.71 17.26 11.35
N HIS A 70 -13.35 15.97 11.38
CA HIS A 70 -13.85 15.04 12.40
C HIS A 70 -13.52 15.53 13.82
N PHE A 71 -12.29 15.97 14.04
CA PHE A 71 -11.84 16.47 15.34
C PHE A 71 -12.59 17.74 15.76
N ASN A 72 -12.89 18.64 14.83
CA ASN A 72 -13.70 19.84 15.09
C ASN A 72 -15.15 19.49 15.42
N HIS A 73 -15.76 18.54 14.73
CA HIS A 73 -17.10 18.04 15.07
C HIS A 73 -17.12 17.45 16.48
N ARG A 74 -16.10 16.68 16.85
CA ARG A 74 -15.99 16.10 18.20
C ARG A 74 -15.87 17.16 19.29
N LYS A 75 -15.06 18.20 19.06
CA LYS A 75 -14.98 19.36 19.96
C LYS A 75 -16.32 20.06 20.12
N ALA A 76 -17.04 20.28 19.01
CA ALA A 76 -18.36 20.90 19.05
C ALA A 76 -19.37 20.05 19.84
N GLN A 77 -19.36 18.72 19.67
CA GLN A 77 -20.21 17.81 20.46
C GLN A 77 -19.92 17.91 21.97
N ILE A 78 -18.64 17.88 22.37
CA ILE A 78 -18.26 18.01 23.79
C ILE A 78 -18.77 19.34 24.38
N ILE A 79 -18.65 20.43 23.61
CA ILE A 79 -19.15 21.75 24.04
C ILE A 79 -20.67 21.73 24.19
N LEU A 80 -21.40 21.13 23.25
CA LEU A 80 -22.86 21.02 23.30
C LEU A 80 -23.34 20.13 24.45
N GLU A 81 -22.69 18.99 24.69
CA GLU A 81 -23.04 18.04 25.74
C GLU A 81 -22.85 18.61 27.14
N ARG A 82 -21.75 19.35 27.37
CA ARG A 82 -21.48 19.98 28.67
C ARG A 82 -22.21 21.33 28.83
N GLY A 83 -22.52 22.01 27.73
CA GLY A 83 -23.33 23.23 27.72
C GLY A 83 -22.83 24.28 28.73
N SER A 84 -23.74 24.77 29.58
CA SER A 84 -23.45 25.79 30.58
C SER A 84 -22.55 25.32 31.73
N SER A 85 -22.19 24.04 31.80
CA SER A 85 -21.28 23.53 32.83
C SER A 85 -19.80 23.79 32.51
N LEU A 86 -19.48 24.28 31.32
CA LEU A 86 -18.10 24.54 30.90
C LEU A 86 -17.65 25.93 31.35
N SER A 87 -16.49 26.00 32.00
CA SER A 87 -15.81 27.27 32.22
C SER A 87 -15.18 27.78 30.91
N ARG A 88 -14.85 29.08 30.88
CA ARG A 88 -14.14 29.67 29.74
C ARG A 88 -12.80 28.97 29.48
N GLU A 89 -12.08 28.65 30.56
CA GLU A 89 -10.78 27.97 30.50
C GLU A 89 -10.91 26.56 29.92
N GLU A 90 -11.99 25.85 30.24
CA GLU A 90 -12.26 24.53 29.65
C GLU A 90 -12.60 24.62 28.16
N ILE A 91 -13.38 25.64 27.76
CA ILE A 91 -13.69 25.90 26.34
C ILE A 91 -12.42 26.24 25.57
N ASP A 92 -11.59 27.15 26.10
CA ASP A 92 -10.31 27.51 25.49
C ASP A 92 -9.38 26.29 25.41
N GLY A 93 -9.40 25.43 26.43
CA GLY A 93 -8.72 24.13 26.44
C GLY A 93 -9.17 23.22 25.28
N ILE A 94 -10.47 23.03 25.10
CA ILE A 94 -11.03 22.24 23.99
C ILE A 94 -10.65 22.87 22.64
N LEU A 95 -10.87 24.17 22.49
CA LEU A 95 -10.64 24.90 21.25
C LEU A 95 -9.16 25.04 20.90
N SER A 96 -8.24 24.90 21.84
CA SER A 96 -6.79 24.92 21.59
C SER A 96 -6.26 23.61 21.01
N LYS A 97 -6.95 22.48 21.22
CA LYS A 97 -6.52 21.19 20.69
C LYS A 97 -6.48 21.18 19.16
N ARG A 98 -5.45 20.56 18.59
CA ARG A 98 -5.22 20.42 17.15
C ARG A 98 -4.83 18.98 16.82
N VAL A 99 -5.11 18.56 15.58
CA VAL A 99 -4.52 17.35 15.02
C VAL A 99 -3.00 17.55 14.96
N ARG A 100 -2.24 16.65 15.58
CA ARG A 100 -0.77 16.75 15.63
C ARG A 100 -0.16 16.22 14.34
N SER A 101 0.37 17.13 13.54
CA SER A 101 0.99 16.83 12.26
C SER A 101 2.47 17.18 12.31
N GLU A 102 3.32 16.23 11.93
CA GLU A 102 4.77 16.39 11.92
C GLU A 102 5.37 15.86 10.62
N LYS A 103 6.48 16.45 10.17
CA LYS A 103 7.28 15.88 9.08
C LYS A 103 8.20 14.81 9.65
N VAL A 104 7.71 13.59 9.82
CA VAL A 104 8.45 12.52 10.50
C VAL A 104 9.47 11.87 9.58
N ALA A 105 9.05 11.43 8.39
CA ALA A 105 9.95 10.79 7.42
C ALA A 105 10.57 11.84 6.50
N ILE A 106 11.89 11.74 6.31
CA ILE A 106 12.68 12.58 5.41
C ILE A 106 13.28 11.68 4.34
N LYS A 107 13.30 12.14 3.10
CA LYS A 107 13.94 11.47 1.97
C LYS A 107 15.04 12.35 1.40
N ASP A 108 16.30 11.93 1.49
CA ASP A 108 17.42 12.64 0.87
C ASP A 108 17.54 12.24 -0.61
N ILE A 109 17.06 13.12 -1.47
CA ILE A 109 17.02 12.92 -2.94
C ILE A 109 18.41 13.07 -3.58
N LYS A 110 19.43 13.56 -2.84
CA LYS A 110 20.79 13.77 -3.39
C LYS A 110 21.64 12.51 -3.40
N LEU A 111 21.28 11.48 -2.63
CA LEU A 111 21.98 10.19 -2.63
C LEU A 111 21.57 9.36 -3.85
N ARG A 112 22.27 9.56 -4.98
CA ARG A 112 22.24 8.59 -6.09
C ARG A 112 23.05 7.37 -5.67
N THR A 113 22.46 6.18 -5.75
CA THR A 113 23.20 4.93 -5.56
C THR A 113 24.27 4.81 -6.64
N PHE A 114 25.54 4.99 -6.27
CA PHE A 114 26.67 4.59 -7.12
C PHE A 114 26.64 3.07 -7.32
N ILE A 115 27.17 2.59 -8.44
CA ILE A 115 27.15 1.18 -8.84
C ILE A 115 27.72 0.32 -7.70
N ALA A 116 26.85 -0.44 -7.03
CA ALA A 116 27.22 -1.34 -5.94
C ALA A 116 26.56 -2.71 -6.18
N GLN A 117 27.34 -3.78 -6.06
CA GLN A 117 26.88 -5.16 -6.23
C GLN A 117 26.30 -5.72 -4.92
N GLY A 118 25.12 -6.34 -4.99
CA GLY A 118 24.58 -7.17 -3.89
C GLY A 118 24.14 -6.41 -2.63
N LYS A 119 24.44 -6.98 -1.45
CA LYS A 119 23.94 -6.55 -0.12
C LYS A 119 24.15 -5.06 0.19
N THR A 120 25.19 -4.44 -0.35
CA THR A 120 25.49 -3.00 -0.20
C THR A 120 24.42 -2.08 -0.79
N ARG A 121 23.64 -2.52 -1.78
CA ARG A 121 22.56 -1.71 -2.36
C ARG A 121 21.37 -1.53 -1.42
N ASN A 122 21.07 -2.53 -0.59
CA ASN A 122 20.00 -2.44 0.42
C ASN A 122 20.40 -1.50 1.56
N ASP A 123 21.68 -1.54 1.97
CA ASP A 123 22.23 -0.60 2.97
C ASP A 123 22.23 0.84 2.44
N LEU A 124 22.61 1.07 1.17
CA LEU A 124 22.51 2.40 0.56
C LEU A 124 21.06 2.91 0.46
N ALA A 125 20.09 2.06 0.13
CA ALA A 125 18.68 2.45 0.08
C ALA A 125 18.12 2.82 1.47
N ALA A 126 18.61 2.18 2.53
CA ALA A 126 18.28 2.55 3.91
C ALA A 126 18.81 3.94 4.29
N HIS A 127 19.91 4.41 3.69
CA HIS A 127 20.45 5.75 3.91
C HIS A 127 19.71 6.87 3.15
N VAL A 128 18.78 6.53 2.26
CA VAL A 128 17.96 7.53 1.55
C VAL A 128 16.88 8.11 2.45
N TYR A 129 16.49 7.39 3.51
CA TYR A 129 15.45 7.83 4.43
C TYR A 129 16.01 8.07 5.83
N ASP A 130 15.54 9.15 6.46
CA ASP A 130 15.82 9.47 7.86
C ASP A 130 14.55 9.94 8.56
N VAL A 131 14.63 10.17 9.88
CA VAL A 131 13.52 10.62 10.70
C VAL A 131 13.82 11.91 11.45
N THR A 132 12.78 12.71 11.67
CA THR A 132 12.85 13.87 12.55
C THR A 132 12.78 13.42 14.00
N TYR A 133 13.93 13.41 14.70
CA TYR A 133 14.00 13.10 16.13
C TYR A 133 13.23 14.12 16.97
N GLY A 134 12.55 13.64 18.03
CA GLY A 134 11.73 14.48 18.90
C GLY A 134 10.32 14.79 18.38
N SER A 135 9.96 14.33 17.17
CA SER A 135 8.61 14.46 16.62
C SER A 135 7.54 13.67 17.40
N LEU A 136 7.96 12.64 18.17
CA LEU A 136 7.07 11.78 18.95
C LEU A 136 7.46 11.77 20.44
N ARG A 137 6.45 11.58 21.29
CA ARG A 137 6.63 11.17 22.69
C ARG A 137 6.85 9.65 22.73
N ARG A 138 8.09 9.26 23.03
CA ARG A 138 8.55 7.86 23.10
C ARG A 138 7.65 7.01 24.01
N GLY A 139 7.28 5.83 23.56
CA GLY A 139 6.43 4.85 24.24
C GLY A 139 4.96 5.26 24.39
N LYS A 140 4.57 6.46 23.95
CA LYS A 140 3.22 7.01 24.15
C LYS A 140 2.47 7.24 22.84
N ASP A 141 3.11 7.90 21.88
CA ASP A 141 2.44 8.30 20.65
C ASP A 141 2.31 7.15 19.66
N ASN A 142 1.14 7.03 19.03
CA ASN A 142 0.96 6.33 17.77
C ASN A 142 1.52 7.19 16.63
N LEU A 143 2.11 6.55 15.63
CA LEU A 143 2.49 7.18 14.37
C LEU A 143 1.56 6.71 13.26
N VAL A 144 0.78 7.62 12.69
CA VAL A 144 0.05 7.37 11.44
C VAL A 144 0.84 7.98 10.29
N ILE A 145 1.26 7.17 9.33
CA ILE A 145 2.07 7.62 8.19
C ILE A 145 1.47 7.13 6.87
N ILE A 146 1.13 8.07 5.97
CA ILE A 146 0.56 7.74 4.66
C ILE A 146 1.63 7.59 3.58
N ASP A 147 1.46 6.57 2.74
CA ASP A 147 2.19 6.30 1.50
C ASP A 147 1.22 6.14 0.33
N ASP A 148 1.71 6.23 -0.91
CA ASP A 148 0.84 6.06 -2.09
C ASP A 148 0.40 4.61 -2.26
N SER A 149 1.35 3.67 -2.22
CA SER A 149 1.08 2.28 -2.56
C SER A 149 2.07 1.30 -1.94
N ILE A 150 1.60 0.08 -1.71
CA ILE A 150 2.42 -1.01 -1.19
C ILE A 150 2.42 -2.16 -2.19
N VAL A 151 3.44 -2.21 -3.05
CA VAL A 151 3.61 -3.29 -4.06
C VAL A 151 4.35 -4.48 -3.45
N ARG A 152 5.68 -4.35 -3.27
CA ARG A 152 6.58 -5.42 -2.80
C ARG A 152 6.74 -5.46 -1.29
N GLY A 153 6.46 -4.34 -0.63
CA GLY A 153 6.69 -4.14 0.80
C GLY A 153 8.16 -4.09 1.23
N THR A 154 9.13 -4.30 0.32
CA THR A 154 10.56 -4.33 0.65
C THR A 154 11.06 -3.00 1.22
N THR A 155 10.67 -1.87 0.62
CA THR A 155 11.03 -0.53 1.11
C THR A 155 10.51 -0.29 2.52
N LEU A 156 9.26 -0.68 2.79
CA LEU A 156 8.68 -0.56 4.13
C LEU A 156 9.41 -1.44 5.15
N LYS A 157 9.60 -2.73 4.82
CA LYS A 157 10.26 -3.71 5.71
C LYS A 157 11.72 -3.38 5.99
N GLN A 158 12.47 -2.97 4.97
CA GLN A 158 13.93 -2.82 5.07
C GLN A 158 14.35 -1.43 5.53
N SER A 159 13.56 -0.39 5.21
CA SER A 159 13.97 1.00 5.44
C SER A 159 12.98 1.73 6.33
N ILE A 160 11.73 1.89 5.91
CA ILE A 160 10.80 2.83 6.56
C ILE A 160 10.42 2.39 7.97
N ILE A 161 9.90 1.16 8.16
CA ILE A 161 9.43 0.72 9.48
C ILE A 161 10.58 0.76 10.50
N LYS A 162 11.77 0.34 10.09
CA LYS A 162 12.98 0.35 10.93
C LYS A 162 13.39 1.74 11.38
N ILE A 163 13.38 2.75 10.50
CA ILE A 163 13.75 4.11 10.91
C ILE A 163 12.66 4.75 11.78
N LEU A 164 11.39 4.47 11.50
CA LEU A 164 10.27 4.97 12.29
C LEU A 164 10.27 4.38 13.71
N ASP A 165 10.61 3.10 13.85
CA ASP A 165 10.69 2.42 15.15
C ASP A 165 11.78 3.00 16.07
N ARG A 166 12.80 3.68 15.51
CA ARG A 166 13.83 4.40 16.30
C ARG A 166 13.26 5.54 17.15
N LEU A 167 12.08 6.03 16.80
CA LEU A 167 11.37 7.05 17.58
C LEU A 167 10.60 6.45 18.78
N ASP A 168 10.67 5.12 18.96
CA ASP A 168 9.90 4.32 19.91
C ASP A 168 8.40 4.68 19.94
N PRO A 169 7.67 4.65 18.81
CA PRO A 169 6.22 4.82 18.83
C PRO A 169 5.55 3.68 19.58
N LYS A 170 4.39 3.93 20.19
CA LYS A 170 3.52 2.89 20.74
C LYS A 170 3.03 1.93 19.64
N LYS A 171 2.67 2.50 18.49
CA LYS A 171 2.10 1.81 17.33
C LYS A 171 2.47 2.56 16.06
N ILE A 172 2.83 1.84 15.00
CA ILE A 172 3.05 2.38 13.66
C ILE A 172 1.87 1.94 12.79
N ILE A 173 1.11 2.90 12.26
CA ILE A 173 -0.02 2.68 11.36
C ILE A 173 0.38 3.21 9.99
N ILE A 174 0.66 2.30 9.06
CA ILE A 174 0.97 2.65 7.68
C ILE A 174 -0.35 2.75 6.93
N VAL A 175 -0.61 3.88 6.29
CA VAL A 175 -1.82 4.10 5.50
C VAL A 175 -1.42 4.11 4.03
N SER A 176 -2.11 3.33 3.19
CA SER A 176 -1.91 3.37 1.75
C SER A 176 -3.09 4.08 1.09
N SER A 177 -2.81 5.09 0.27
CA SER A 177 -3.85 5.77 -0.52
C SER A 177 -4.35 4.95 -1.71
N SER A 178 -3.77 3.77 -1.95
CA SER A 178 -4.24 2.78 -2.91
C SER A 178 -4.77 1.50 -2.22
N PRO A 179 -5.68 0.79 -2.89
CA PRO A 179 -6.06 -0.56 -2.47
C PRO A 179 -4.89 -1.54 -2.59
N GLN A 180 -5.09 -2.75 -2.06
CA GLN A 180 -4.10 -3.81 -2.14
C GLN A 180 -3.83 -4.20 -3.59
N ILE A 181 -2.58 -4.05 -4.03
CA ILE A 181 -2.15 -4.47 -5.37
C ILE A 181 -2.01 -5.99 -5.36
N ARG A 182 -2.92 -6.66 -6.06
CA ARG A 182 -3.14 -8.12 -6.03
C ARG A 182 -2.80 -8.81 -7.34
N TYR A 183 -2.82 -8.09 -8.45
CA TYR A 183 -2.73 -8.66 -9.79
C TYR A 183 -1.73 -7.92 -10.68
N PRO A 184 -1.09 -8.63 -11.62
CA PRO A 184 -0.09 -8.06 -12.51
C PRO A 184 -0.69 -7.14 -13.58
N ASP A 185 0.12 -6.25 -14.11
CA ASP A 185 -0.27 -5.36 -15.19
C ASP A 185 0.12 -5.92 -16.57
N CYS A 186 -0.68 -5.57 -17.58
CA CYS A 186 -0.40 -5.90 -18.97
C CYS A 186 -0.55 -4.70 -19.93
N TYR A 187 -0.59 -3.47 -19.40
CA TYR A 187 -0.91 -2.25 -20.15
C TYR A 187 0.21 -1.20 -20.09
N GLY A 188 1.38 -1.54 -19.56
CA GLY A 188 2.60 -0.73 -19.66
C GLY A 188 3.35 -0.51 -18.36
N ILE A 189 2.85 -1.02 -17.23
CA ILE A 189 3.51 -0.89 -15.93
C ILE A 189 4.27 -2.18 -15.60
N ASP A 190 5.52 -2.06 -15.17
CA ASP A 190 6.37 -3.21 -14.82
C ASP A 190 5.97 -3.85 -13.47
N MET A 191 4.89 -4.62 -13.51
CA MET A 191 4.33 -5.39 -12.40
C MET A 191 3.85 -6.74 -12.94
N SER A 192 4.75 -7.59 -13.42
CA SER A 192 4.39 -8.81 -14.17
C SER A 192 4.38 -10.10 -13.36
N ARG A 193 5.02 -10.12 -12.18
CA ARG A 193 5.27 -11.35 -11.40
C ARG A 193 4.44 -11.39 -10.13
N MET A 194 3.76 -12.50 -9.89
CA MET A 194 2.92 -12.70 -8.70
C MET A 194 3.75 -12.66 -7.42
N SER A 195 4.95 -13.24 -7.43
CA SER A 195 5.87 -13.22 -6.26
C SER A 195 6.39 -11.83 -5.91
N GLU A 196 6.02 -10.78 -6.63
CA GLU A 196 6.40 -9.42 -6.30
C GLU A 196 5.36 -8.74 -5.43
N PHE A 197 4.10 -9.18 -5.45
CA PHE A 197 3.03 -8.56 -4.66
C PHE A 197 3.00 -9.07 -3.22
N ILE A 198 3.13 -8.16 -2.25
CA ILE A 198 3.06 -8.53 -0.83
C ILE A 198 1.66 -9.03 -0.46
N ALA A 199 0.60 -8.49 -1.08
CA ALA A 199 -0.77 -8.95 -0.85
C ALA A 199 -0.97 -10.40 -1.33
N PHE A 200 -0.39 -10.77 -2.48
CA PHE A 200 -0.41 -12.15 -2.96
C PHE A 200 0.35 -13.09 -2.01
N LYS A 201 1.55 -12.70 -1.58
CA LYS A 201 2.32 -13.49 -0.61
C LYS A 201 1.57 -13.70 0.70
N ALA A 202 0.92 -12.66 1.21
CA ALA A 202 0.09 -12.72 2.40
C ALA A 202 -1.08 -13.69 2.23
N ALA A 203 -1.80 -13.63 1.10
CA ALA A 203 -2.89 -14.56 0.81
C ALA A 203 -2.40 -16.02 0.72
N ILE A 204 -1.28 -16.28 0.04
CA ILE A 204 -0.68 -17.62 -0.04
C ILE A 204 -0.25 -18.12 1.35
N ALA A 205 0.35 -17.27 2.18
CA ALA A 205 0.73 -17.62 3.55
C ALA A 205 -0.49 -17.98 4.40
N LEU A 206 -1.56 -17.18 4.33
CA LEU A 206 -2.82 -17.45 5.03
C LEU A 206 -3.47 -18.77 4.58
N LEU A 207 -3.48 -19.06 3.27
CA LEU A 207 -4.01 -20.34 2.76
C LEU A 207 -3.24 -21.52 3.35
N LYS A 208 -1.91 -21.44 3.39
CA LYS A 208 -1.06 -22.49 3.96
C LYS A 208 -1.28 -22.65 5.47
N GLU A 209 -1.34 -21.55 6.20
CA GLU A 209 -1.56 -21.54 7.66
C GLU A 209 -2.93 -22.12 8.06
N ARG A 210 -3.95 -21.92 7.21
CA ARG A 210 -5.30 -22.49 7.43
C ARG A 210 -5.47 -23.89 6.85
N GLY A 211 -4.42 -24.52 6.33
CA GLY A 211 -4.51 -25.84 5.71
C GLY A 211 -5.37 -25.87 4.43
N MET A 212 -5.49 -24.75 3.72
CA MET A 212 -6.31 -24.57 2.52
C MET A 212 -5.52 -24.80 1.22
N GLN A 213 -4.57 -25.73 1.23
CA GLN A 213 -3.73 -26.04 0.07
C GLN A 213 -4.56 -26.41 -1.18
N GLN A 214 -5.69 -27.08 -0.98
CA GLN A 214 -6.62 -27.45 -2.05
C GLN A 214 -7.09 -26.25 -2.89
N VAL A 215 -7.21 -25.05 -2.30
CA VAL A 215 -7.60 -23.84 -3.03
C VAL A 215 -6.50 -23.46 -4.03
N ILE A 216 -5.24 -23.49 -3.60
CA ILE A 216 -4.09 -23.20 -4.47
C ILE A 216 -4.05 -24.21 -5.64
N ASP A 217 -4.20 -25.50 -5.32
CA ASP A 217 -4.12 -26.58 -6.31
C ASP A 217 -5.29 -26.53 -7.30
N GLU A 218 -6.49 -26.16 -6.84
CA GLU A 218 -7.67 -25.99 -7.69
C GLU A 218 -7.53 -24.77 -8.61
N VAL A 219 -7.08 -23.63 -8.09
CA VAL A 219 -6.81 -22.45 -8.91
C VAL A 219 -5.76 -22.75 -9.97
N TYR A 220 -4.69 -23.48 -9.62
CA TYR A 220 -3.67 -23.88 -10.59
C TYR A 220 -4.27 -24.72 -11.72
N ARG A 221 -5.03 -25.77 -11.38
CA ARG A 221 -5.73 -26.61 -12.38
C ARG A 221 -6.66 -25.79 -13.27
N LYS A 222 -7.46 -24.89 -12.68
CA LYS A 222 -8.39 -24.02 -13.42
C LYS A 222 -7.65 -23.03 -14.33
N SER A 223 -6.53 -22.48 -13.89
CA SER A 223 -5.66 -21.58 -14.67
C SER A 223 -5.02 -22.31 -15.84
N VAL A 224 -4.46 -23.50 -15.64
CA VAL A 224 -3.88 -24.32 -16.73
C VAL A 224 -4.94 -24.65 -17.78
N ALA A 225 -6.17 -24.97 -17.35
CA ALA A 225 -7.29 -25.25 -18.26
C ALA A 225 -7.71 -24.04 -19.12
N GLN A 226 -7.23 -22.82 -18.83
CA GLN A 226 -7.48 -21.65 -19.68
C GLN A 226 -6.50 -21.53 -20.85
N LYS A 227 -5.34 -22.22 -20.83
CA LYS A 227 -4.19 -21.98 -21.73
C LYS A 227 -4.54 -22.03 -23.22
N TYR A 228 -5.45 -22.94 -23.59
CA TYR A 228 -5.83 -23.19 -24.99
C TYR A 228 -7.20 -22.61 -25.35
N LYS A 229 -7.85 -21.88 -24.44
CA LYS A 229 -9.13 -21.24 -24.73
C LYS A 229 -8.91 -19.99 -25.60
N PRO A 230 -9.88 -19.64 -26.46
CA PRO A 230 -9.93 -18.32 -27.09
C PRO A 230 -9.84 -17.23 -26.02
N LYS A 231 -9.09 -16.15 -26.28
CA LYS A 231 -8.80 -15.11 -25.29
C LYS A 231 -10.07 -14.53 -24.66
N GLU A 232 -11.14 -14.40 -25.45
CA GLU A 232 -12.47 -13.92 -25.07
C GLU A 232 -13.17 -14.80 -24.03
N ALA A 233 -12.81 -16.09 -23.96
CA ALA A 233 -13.40 -17.07 -23.05
C ALA A 233 -12.53 -17.35 -21.81
N ILE A 234 -11.37 -16.68 -21.67
CA ILE A 234 -10.46 -16.88 -20.54
C ILE A 234 -10.99 -16.15 -19.30
N ILE A 235 -11.08 -16.90 -18.20
CA ILE A 235 -11.54 -16.41 -16.90
C ILE A 235 -10.34 -16.25 -15.96
N ASN A 236 -10.27 -15.15 -15.22
CA ASN A 236 -9.29 -14.95 -14.15
C ASN A 236 -9.67 -15.76 -12.90
N HIS A 237 -9.11 -16.97 -12.75
CA HIS A 237 -9.32 -17.81 -11.57
C HIS A 237 -8.46 -17.41 -10.37
N VAL A 238 -7.44 -16.57 -10.56
CA VAL A 238 -6.55 -16.12 -9.48
C VAL A 238 -7.31 -15.32 -8.40
N LYS A 239 -8.47 -14.76 -8.74
CA LYS A 239 -9.39 -14.14 -7.77
C LYS A 239 -9.78 -15.08 -6.63
N GLU A 240 -9.87 -16.38 -6.90
CA GLU A 240 -10.23 -17.40 -5.91
C GLU A 240 -9.15 -17.58 -4.83
N ILE A 241 -7.90 -17.16 -5.05
CA ILE A 241 -6.85 -17.13 -4.01
C ILE A 241 -7.19 -16.15 -2.89
N TYR A 242 -7.87 -15.05 -3.22
CA TYR A 242 -8.22 -14.00 -2.27
C TYR A 242 -9.62 -14.16 -1.67
N ALA A 243 -10.52 -14.88 -2.35
CA ALA A 243 -11.92 -15.04 -1.96
C ALA A 243 -12.15 -15.55 -0.51
N PRO A 244 -11.29 -16.41 0.09
CA PRO A 244 -11.46 -16.86 1.47
C PRO A 244 -11.16 -15.81 2.55
N PHE A 245 -10.67 -14.62 2.18
CA PHE A 245 -10.18 -13.63 3.13
C PHE A 245 -10.87 -12.27 2.94
N THR A 246 -11.07 -11.59 4.06
CA THR A 246 -11.33 -10.16 4.08
C THR A 246 -10.06 -9.38 3.75
N ASP A 247 -10.24 -8.15 3.26
CA ASP A 247 -9.12 -7.23 3.04
C ASP A 247 -8.33 -6.98 4.32
N GLU A 248 -9.00 -6.99 5.48
CA GLU A 248 -8.36 -6.80 6.78
C GLU A 248 -7.48 -7.98 7.20
N GLU A 249 -7.92 -9.22 6.99
CA GLU A 249 -7.09 -10.41 7.24
C GLU A 249 -5.79 -10.38 6.42
N ILE A 250 -5.89 -10.00 5.14
CA ILE A 250 -4.70 -9.82 4.29
C ILE A 250 -3.84 -8.65 4.80
N SER A 251 -4.45 -7.53 5.18
CA SER A 251 -3.71 -6.35 5.72
C SER A 251 -2.94 -6.70 6.99
N ASN A 252 -3.56 -7.45 7.90
CA ASN A 252 -2.93 -7.93 9.14
C ASN A 252 -1.78 -8.88 8.84
N LYS A 253 -1.94 -9.80 7.87
CA LYS A 253 -0.84 -10.68 7.47
C LYS A 253 0.31 -9.91 6.81
N ILE A 254 0.02 -8.90 5.99
CA ILE A 254 1.06 -8.02 5.43
C ILE A 254 1.80 -7.33 6.59
N ALA A 255 1.11 -6.76 7.57
CA ALA A 255 1.73 -6.10 8.73
C ALA A 255 2.67 -7.05 9.48
N GLU A 256 2.25 -8.28 9.73
CA GLU A 256 3.08 -9.34 10.30
C GLU A 256 4.33 -9.61 9.45
N MET A 257 4.18 -9.80 8.14
CA MET A 257 5.29 -10.10 7.22
C MET A 257 6.30 -8.95 7.08
N LEU A 258 5.86 -7.70 7.27
CA LEU A 258 6.72 -6.51 7.23
C LEU A 258 7.41 -6.22 8.56
N THR A 259 6.92 -6.79 9.66
CA THR A 259 7.49 -6.59 11.01
C THR A 259 8.63 -7.58 11.23
N THR A 260 9.86 -7.08 11.40
CA THR A 260 11.01 -7.92 11.74
C THR A 260 11.15 -8.05 13.27
N PRO A 261 11.84 -9.10 13.79
CA PRO A 261 11.92 -9.33 15.25
C PRO A 261 12.56 -8.19 16.06
N ASP A 262 13.32 -7.31 15.41
CA ASP A 262 13.94 -6.11 15.98
C ASP A 262 12.98 -4.92 16.14
N ILE A 263 11.80 -4.96 15.51
CA ILE A 263 10.79 -3.90 15.62
C ILE A 263 10.04 -4.03 16.94
N LYS A 264 10.02 -2.95 17.73
CA LYS A 264 9.36 -2.93 19.04
C LYS A 264 7.90 -2.50 18.95
N ALA A 265 7.59 -1.54 18.09
CA ALA A 265 6.24 -1.00 17.95
C ALA A 265 5.29 -2.01 17.30
N LYS A 266 4.01 -1.98 17.70
CA LYS A 266 2.96 -2.71 16.97
C LYS A 266 2.80 -2.08 15.59
N VAL A 267 2.90 -2.88 14.52
CA VAL A 267 2.65 -2.42 13.15
C VAL A 267 1.22 -2.79 12.71
N GLN A 268 0.53 -1.83 12.09
CA GLN A 268 -0.75 -2.04 11.43
C GLN A 268 -0.74 -1.36 10.06
N ILE A 269 -1.51 -1.89 9.11
CA ILE A 269 -1.64 -1.30 7.78
C ILE A 269 -3.12 -1.04 7.47
N VAL A 270 -3.42 0.15 6.98
CA VAL A 270 -4.74 0.56 6.49
C VAL A 270 -4.63 0.80 5.00
N PHE A 271 -5.33 -0.01 4.20
CA PHE A 271 -5.44 0.21 2.76
C PHE A 271 -6.72 0.98 2.41
N GLN A 272 -6.63 1.76 1.33
CA GLN A 272 -7.78 2.35 0.67
C GLN A 272 -8.72 1.25 0.14
N ARG A 273 -10.02 1.53 0.12
CA ARG A 273 -11.01 0.62 -0.46
C ARG A 273 -11.16 0.87 -1.96
N ILE A 274 -11.49 -0.17 -2.73
CA ILE A 274 -11.72 -0.02 -4.18
C ILE A 274 -12.91 0.92 -4.43
N GLU A 275 -13.94 0.83 -3.60
CA GLU A 275 -15.13 1.68 -3.70
C GLU A 275 -14.79 3.16 -3.49
N ASP A 276 -13.91 3.44 -2.53
CA ASP A 276 -13.46 4.79 -2.21
C ASP A 276 -12.48 5.34 -3.26
N LEU A 277 -11.66 4.48 -3.87
CA LEU A 277 -10.89 4.81 -5.06
C LEU A 277 -11.81 5.26 -6.21
N HIS A 278 -12.91 4.55 -6.46
CA HIS A 278 -13.86 4.94 -7.51
C HIS A 278 -14.63 6.22 -7.18
N LYS A 279 -14.90 6.50 -5.91
CA LYS A 279 -15.46 7.80 -5.49
C LYS A 279 -14.48 8.95 -5.71
N ALA A 280 -13.19 8.72 -5.43
CA ALA A 280 -12.16 9.74 -5.62
C ALA A 280 -11.85 10.00 -7.09
N CYS A 281 -11.79 8.95 -7.91
CA CYS A 281 -11.36 9.00 -9.31
C CYS A 281 -12.48 8.52 -10.28
N PRO A 282 -13.64 9.19 -10.35
CA PRO A 282 -14.81 8.70 -11.10
C PRO A 282 -14.58 8.60 -12.62
N GLY A 283 -13.65 9.38 -13.17
CA GLY A 283 -13.26 9.33 -14.59
C GLY A 283 -12.32 8.17 -14.94
N ASN A 284 -11.73 7.51 -13.95
CA ASN A 284 -10.69 6.50 -14.12
C ASN A 284 -11.03 5.24 -13.31
N SER A 285 -11.99 4.46 -13.79
CA SER A 285 -12.51 3.26 -13.12
C SER A 285 -11.70 1.97 -13.39
N GLY A 286 -10.56 2.06 -14.07
CA GLY A 286 -9.71 0.91 -14.34
C GLY A 286 -8.97 0.44 -13.10
N ASP A 287 -9.43 -0.67 -12.50
CA ASP A 287 -9.00 -1.14 -11.18
C ASP A 287 -8.41 -2.57 -11.19
N TRP A 288 -8.02 -3.10 -12.36
CA TRP A 288 -7.62 -4.50 -12.53
C TRP A 288 -6.47 -4.96 -11.63
N TYR A 289 -5.58 -4.05 -11.22
CA TYR A 289 -4.52 -4.28 -10.23
C TYR A 289 -5.05 -4.76 -8.88
N PHE A 290 -6.25 -4.30 -8.52
CA PHE A 290 -6.89 -4.47 -7.22
C PHE A 290 -8.02 -5.48 -7.29
N SER A 291 -8.85 -5.38 -8.34
CA SER A 291 -10.08 -6.17 -8.50
C SER A 291 -9.88 -7.48 -9.28
N GLY A 292 -8.84 -7.53 -10.11
CA GLY A 292 -8.59 -8.62 -11.06
C GLY A 292 -9.54 -8.61 -12.26
N ASN A 293 -10.32 -7.53 -12.44
CA ASN A 293 -11.25 -7.35 -13.55
C ASN A 293 -10.56 -6.64 -14.72
N TYR A 294 -9.89 -7.40 -15.58
CA TYR A 294 -9.18 -6.83 -16.72
C TYR A 294 -10.15 -6.28 -17.78
N PRO A 295 -9.92 -5.07 -18.32
CA PRO A 295 -10.78 -4.49 -19.34
C PRO A 295 -10.65 -5.17 -20.71
N THR A 296 -9.55 -5.90 -20.95
CA THR A 296 -9.34 -6.65 -22.18
C THR A 296 -9.16 -8.15 -21.92
N PRO A 297 -9.60 -9.03 -22.84
CA PRO A 297 -9.43 -10.47 -22.68
C PRO A 297 -7.97 -10.94 -22.54
N GLY A 298 -7.03 -10.15 -23.08
CA GLY A 298 -5.59 -10.41 -22.95
C GLY A 298 -5.08 -10.35 -21.50
N GLY A 299 -5.70 -9.53 -20.65
CA GLY A 299 -5.31 -9.40 -19.25
C GLY A 299 -5.61 -10.66 -18.42
N ASN A 300 -6.76 -11.29 -18.65
CA ASN A 300 -7.11 -12.55 -17.99
C ASN A 300 -6.12 -13.68 -18.36
N ARG A 301 -5.62 -13.69 -19.60
CA ARG A 301 -4.57 -14.64 -20.01
C ARG A 301 -3.28 -14.40 -19.25
N LEU A 302 -2.87 -13.14 -19.12
CA LEU A 302 -1.62 -12.78 -18.46
C LEU A 302 -1.63 -13.16 -16.98
N VAL A 303 -2.70 -12.85 -16.24
CA VAL A 303 -2.77 -13.18 -14.80
C VAL A 303 -2.79 -14.69 -14.53
N ASN A 304 -3.48 -15.48 -15.35
CA ASN A 304 -3.43 -16.93 -15.24
C ASN A 304 -2.03 -17.47 -15.53
N ASN A 305 -1.37 -16.99 -16.58
CA ASN A 305 0.00 -17.38 -16.90
C ASN A 305 0.99 -16.97 -15.81
N ALA A 306 0.84 -15.77 -15.23
CA ALA A 306 1.68 -15.30 -14.13
C ALA A 306 1.53 -16.21 -12.90
N PHE A 307 0.30 -16.63 -12.57
CA PHE A 307 0.06 -17.58 -11.48
C PHE A 307 0.62 -18.98 -11.76
N ILE A 308 0.47 -19.49 -12.99
CA ILE A 308 1.10 -20.76 -13.41
C ILE A 308 2.61 -20.68 -13.24
N ASN A 309 3.24 -19.61 -13.76
CA ASN A 309 4.68 -19.41 -13.66
C ASN A 309 5.15 -19.32 -12.20
N TYR A 310 4.35 -18.72 -11.31
CA TYR A 310 4.64 -18.69 -9.87
C TYR A 310 4.66 -20.09 -9.27
N ILE A 311 3.63 -20.91 -9.53
CA ILE A 311 3.54 -22.29 -9.01
C ILE A 311 4.65 -23.18 -9.57
N GLU A 312 4.98 -23.03 -10.86
CA GLU A 312 6.00 -23.82 -11.55
C GLU A 312 7.44 -23.32 -11.29
N GLY A 313 7.62 -22.21 -10.56
CA GLY A 313 8.93 -21.62 -10.30
C GLY A 313 9.58 -20.95 -11.52
N ALA A 314 8.81 -20.66 -12.57
CA ALA A 314 9.25 -20.10 -13.85
C ALA A 314 9.27 -18.55 -13.88
N GLU A 315 9.06 -17.87 -12.76
CA GLU A 315 9.15 -16.39 -12.69
C GLU A 315 10.60 -15.86 -12.81
N HIS A 316 11.61 -16.73 -12.69
CA HIS A 316 13.01 -16.40 -12.90
C HIS A 316 13.41 -16.57 -14.37
N GLY A 317 13.40 -15.47 -15.12
CA GLY A 317 13.89 -15.46 -16.50
C GLY A 317 13.64 -14.17 -17.27
N ALA A 318 14.37 -13.10 -16.93
CA ALA A 318 15.06 -12.43 -18.03
C ALA A 318 16.18 -13.40 -18.39
N GLN A 319 16.16 -14.00 -19.57
CA GLN A 319 17.36 -14.66 -20.07
C GLN A 319 18.47 -13.60 -20.02
N GLN A 320 19.39 -13.75 -19.08
CA GLN A 320 20.76 -13.37 -19.35
C GLN A 320 21.13 -14.29 -20.52
N LEU A 321 21.13 -13.74 -21.74
CA LEU A 321 21.73 -14.39 -22.90
C LEU A 321 23.19 -14.65 -22.53
N THR A 322 23.48 -15.82 -21.94
CA THR A 322 24.82 -16.38 -22.02
C THR A 322 24.93 -16.91 -23.44
N LEU A 323 25.33 -16.03 -24.35
CA LEU A 323 25.82 -16.41 -25.67
C LEU A 323 27.09 -17.23 -25.43
N ASN A 324 26.94 -18.54 -25.30
CA ASN A 324 28.05 -19.47 -25.40
C ASN A 324 28.44 -19.58 -26.88
N PHE A 325 29.27 -18.65 -27.36
CA PHE A 325 30.04 -18.87 -28.57
C PHE A 325 31.07 -19.96 -28.28
N LYS A 326 30.74 -21.21 -28.61
CA LYS A 326 31.77 -22.22 -28.84
C LYS A 326 32.46 -21.85 -30.15
N TYR A 327 33.68 -21.34 -30.05
CA TYR A 327 34.61 -21.38 -31.18
C TYR A 327 34.94 -22.85 -31.45
N GLU A 328 34.43 -23.39 -32.56
CA GLU A 328 35.03 -24.57 -33.16
C GLU A 328 36.39 -24.15 -33.74
N GLN A 329 37.47 -24.51 -33.03
CA GLN A 329 38.76 -24.67 -33.69
C GLN A 329 38.68 -25.98 -34.47
N ASN A 330 38.53 -25.87 -35.79
CA ASN A 330 38.92 -26.95 -36.68
C ASN A 330 40.46 -26.95 -36.78
N ASP A 331 40.99 -28.18 -36.83
CA ASP A 331 42.41 -28.56 -36.86
C ASP A 331 43.33 -27.70 -37.74
#